data_AF-A0A1G7QEW4-F1
#
_entry.id   AF-A0A1G7QEW4-F1
#
_cell.length_a   1.000
_cell.length_b   1.000
_cell.length_c   1.000
_cell.angle_alpha   90.00
_cell.angle_beta   90.00
_cell.angle_gamma   90.00
#
_symmetry.space_group_name_H-M   'P 1'
#
loop_
_entity.id
_entity.type
_entity.pdbx_description
1 polymer ?
#
loop_
_entity_poly.entity_id
_entity_poly.type
_entity_poly.pdbx_seq_one_letter_code
_entity_poly.pdbx_strand_id
1 'polypeptide(L)'
;MSSPPNTDVRLILLSPQDNCLIAAARLEAGTELEIEGERVTLAKTIDLGHKVARGALAKDDKVLRYGAVIGHVTEAVARGEHLHTHNLESDYLPTYTHDAGHEFVHH
;
A
#
# COMPACT_ATOMS: atom_id res chain seq x y z
N MET A 1 6.27 -3.80 -27.00
CA MET A 1 5.56 -4.12 -25.74
C MET A 1 6.64 -4.29 -24.69
N SER A 2 6.69 -3.44 -23.67
CA SER A 2 7.67 -3.60 -22.58
C SER A 2 7.26 -4.81 -21.76
N SER A 3 8.20 -5.69 -21.39
CA SER A 3 7.95 -6.80 -20.48
C SER A 3 7.26 -6.28 -19.21
N PRO A 4 6.33 -7.05 -18.60
CA PRO A 4 5.75 -6.64 -17.33
C PRO A 4 6.89 -6.39 -16.32
N PRO A 5 6.83 -5.29 -15.56
CA PRO A 5 7.90 -4.95 -14.64
C PRO A 5 8.07 -6.09 -13.62
N ASN A 6 9.30 -6.55 -13.43
CA ASN A 6 9.59 -7.73 -12.61
C ASN A 6 9.19 -7.46 -11.16
N THR A 7 8.05 -8.02 -10.74
CA THR A 7 7.44 -7.80 -9.43
C THR A 7 7.12 -9.15 -8.83
N ASP A 8 7.42 -9.31 -7.55
CA ASP A 8 7.20 -10.56 -6.82
C ASP A 8 5.75 -11.04 -6.98
N VAL A 9 5.57 -12.33 -7.27
CA VAL A 9 4.27 -12.95 -7.55
C VAL A 9 3.29 -12.87 -6.37
N ARG A 10 3.78 -12.60 -5.16
CA ARG A 10 2.97 -12.36 -3.96
C ARG A 10 2.44 -10.93 -3.89
N LEU A 11 2.72 -10.08 -4.86
CA LEU A 11 2.22 -8.71 -4.96
C LEU A 11 1.37 -8.57 -6.23
N ILE A 12 0.16 -8.04 -6.08
CA ILE A 12 -0.79 -7.86 -7.18
C ILE A 12 -0.89 -6.37 -7.51
N LEU A 13 -0.56 -6.01 -8.75
CA LEU A 13 -0.89 -4.72 -9.33
C LEU A 13 -2.28 -4.82 -9.97
N LEU A 14 -3.25 -4.05 -9.48
CA LEU A 14 -4.64 -4.14 -9.94
C LEU A 14 -4.87 -3.30 -11.21
N SER A 15 -4.18 -2.16 -11.34
CA SER A 15 -4.22 -1.30 -12.52
C SER A 15 -2.83 -0.71 -12.83
N PRO A 16 -2.47 -0.45 -14.11
CA PRO A 16 -1.18 0.17 -14.45
C PRO A 16 -0.92 1.53 -13.79
N GLN A 17 -1.99 2.29 -13.47
CA GLN A 17 -1.91 3.60 -12.82
C GLN A 17 -1.73 3.52 -11.29
N ASP A 18 -1.86 2.34 -10.68
CA ASP A 18 -1.80 2.22 -9.24
C ASP A 18 -0.39 2.50 -8.73
N ASN A 19 -0.28 3.26 -7.66
CA ASN A 19 0.97 3.46 -6.91
C ASN A 19 0.99 2.62 -5.61
N CYS A 20 0.06 1.67 -5.48
CA CYS A 20 0.08 0.62 -4.47
C CYS A 20 -0.11 -0.76 -5.11
N LEU A 21 0.33 -1.79 -4.37
CA LEU A 21 0.20 -3.20 -4.68
C LEU A 21 -0.61 -3.87 -3.56
N ILE A 22 -1.22 -5.02 -3.84
CA ILE A 22 -1.93 -5.82 -2.83
C ILE A 22 -1.12 -7.07 -2.50
N ALA A 23 -0.89 -7.32 -1.21
CA ALA A 23 -0.27 -8.55 -0.75
C ALA A 23 -1.20 -9.75 -1.00
N ALA A 24 -0.77 -10.72 -1.80
CA ALA A 24 -1.47 -11.97 -2.12
C ALA A 24 -1.15 -13.11 -1.14
N ALA A 25 -0.28 -12.84 -0.17
CA ALA A 25 0.06 -13.72 0.95
C ALA A 25 0.41 -12.85 2.15
N ARG A 26 0.50 -13.44 3.34
CA ARG A 26 1.18 -12.80 4.47
C ARG A 26 2.68 -12.72 4.18
N LEU A 27 3.26 -11.54 4.35
CA LEU A 27 4.66 -11.24 4.08
C LEU A 27 5.34 -10.85 5.38
N GLU A 28 6.20 -11.71 5.91
CA GLU A 28 6.84 -11.46 7.22
C GLU A 28 7.90 -10.37 7.14
N ALA A 29 8.15 -9.67 8.25
CA ALA A 29 9.29 -8.77 8.36
C ALA A 29 10.60 -9.49 7.99
N GLY A 30 11.50 -8.79 7.31
CA GLY A 30 12.73 -9.35 6.76
C GLY A 30 12.56 -10.08 5.42
N THR A 31 11.33 -10.29 4.94
CA THR A 31 11.10 -10.84 3.60
C THR A 31 11.70 -9.91 2.55
N GLU A 32 12.56 -10.45 1.69
CA GLU A 32 13.00 -9.78 0.46
C GLU A 32 11.97 -9.99 -0.64
N LEU A 33 11.61 -8.89 -1.31
CA LEU A 33 10.70 -8.83 -2.44
C LEU A 33 11.36 -8.08 -3.58
N GLU A 34 10.87 -8.32 -4.79
CA GLU A 34 11.18 -7.47 -5.94
C GLU A 34 9.93 -6.64 -6.32
N ILE A 35 10.11 -5.34 -6.51
CA ILE A 35 9.08 -4.43 -6.99
C ILE A 35 9.63 -3.68 -8.20
N GLU A 36 9.17 -4.05 -9.38
CA GLU A 36 9.59 -3.49 -10.67
C GLU A 36 11.11 -3.50 -10.93
N GLY A 37 11.80 -4.58 -10.58
CA GLY A 37 13.25 -4.70 -10.70
C GLY A 37 14.04 -4.20 -9.49
N GLU A 38 13.39 -3.55 -8.54
CA GLU A 38 14.03 -3.04 -7.32
C GLU A 38 13.82 -4.01 -6.16
N ARG A 39 14.92 -4.43 -5.52
CA ARG A 39 14.86 -5.29 -4.34
C ARG A 39 14.52 -4.48 -3.10
N VAL A 40 13.56 -4.95 -2.33
CA VAL A 40 13.08 -4.33 -1.10
C VAL A 40 13.05 -5.38 0.01
N THR A 41 13.56 -5.02 1.19
CA THR A 41 13.40 -5.83 2.40
C THR A 41 12.31 -5.23 3.27
N LEU A 42 11.29 -6.01 3.62
CA LEU A 42 10.18 -5.51 4.44
C LEU A 42 10.63 -5.23 5.88
N ALA A 43 10.45 -4.00 6.35
CA ALA A 43 10.76 -3.63 7.73
C ALA A 43 9.74 -4.18 8.75
N LYS A 44 8.49 -4.40 8.32
CA LYS A 44 7.37 -4.88 9.15
C LYS A 44 6.59 -5.96 8.39
N THR A 45 5.93 -6.85 9.12
CA THR A 45 5.01 -7.83 8.52
C THR A 45 3.82 -7.12 7.86
N ILE A 46 3.42 -7.61 6.69
CA ILE A 46 2.26 -7.15 5.92
C ILE A 46 1.30 -8.31 5.75
N ASP A 47 0.07 -8.14 6.22
CA ASP A 47 -0.96 -9.18 6.15
C ASP A 47 -1.55 -9.35 4.75
N LEU A 48 -2.13 -10.53 4.51
CA LEU A 48 -2.85 -10.84 3.28
C LEU A 48 -3.92 -9.77 2.99
N GLY A 49 -3.95 -9.27 1.76
CA GLY A 49 -4.91 -8.27 1.28
C GLY A 49 -4.56 -6.83 1.65
N HIS A 50 -3.50 -6.61 2.44
CA HIS A 50 -3.05 -5.26 2.78
C HIS A 50 -2.28 -4.62 1.62
N LYS A 51 -2.17 -3.28 1.68
CA LYS A 51 -1.56 -2.49 0.60
C LYS A 51 -0.07 -2.30 0.87
N VAL A 52 0.71 -2.38 -0.19
CA VAL A 52 2.17 -2.19 -0.21
C VAL A 52 2.47 -1.03 -1.15
N ALA A 53 3.31 -0.06 -0.75
CA ALA A 53 3.67 1.04 -1.62
C ALA A 53 4.46 0.55 -2.84
N ARG A 54 4.01 0.86 -4.06
CA ARG A 54 4.68 0.45 -5.31
C ARG A 54 5.99 1.22 -5.53
N GLY A 55 6.05 2.44 -5.04
CA GLY A 55 7.21 3.32 -5.04
C GLY A 55 7.17 4.24 -3.81
N ALA A 56 8.16 5.13 -3.68
CA ALA A 56 8.14 6.13 -2.62
C ALA A 56 7.00 7.14 -2.83
N LEU A 57 6.35 7.54 -1.74
CA LEU A 57 5.29 8.55 -1.69
C LEU A 57 5.69 9.61 -0.66
N ALA A 58 5.63 10.88 -1.03
CA ALA A 58 5.79 11.98 -0.09
C ALA A 58 4.51 12.15 0.74
N LYS A 59 4.61 12.79 1.90
CA LYS A 59 3.44 13.19 2.68
C LYS A 59 2.44 13.95 1.78
N ASP A 60 1.16 13.65 1.96
CA ASP A 60 0.01 14.19 1.22
C ASP A 60 -0.13 13.71 -0.25
N ASP A 61 0.78 12.85 -0.73
CA ASP A 61 0.63 12.22 -2.04
C ASP A 61 -0.60 11.31 -2.08
N LYS A 62 -1.31 11.34 -3.22
CA LYS A 62 -2.50 10.52 -3.44
C LYS A 62 -2.14 9.06 -3.62
N VAL A 63 -2.90 8.18 -2.99
CA VAL A 63 -2.81 6.72 -3.23
C VAL A 63 -3.88 6.32 -4.23
N LEU A 64 -3.46 5.59 -5.27
CA LEU A 64 -4.32 5.08 -6.33
C LEU A 64 -4.43 3.56 -6.23
N ARG A 65 -5.67 3.06 -6.30
CA ARG A 65 -6.02 1.65 -6.39
C ARG A 65 -7.14 1.46 -7.40
N TYR A 66 -7.02 0.48 -8.30
CA TYR A 66 -7.92 0.32 -9.45
C TYR A 66 -7.96 1.56 -10.38
N GLY A 67 -6.88 2.33 -10.44
CA GLY A 67 -6.78 3.57 -11.21
C GLY A 67 -7.56 4.76 -10.63
N ALA A 68 -8.19 4.61 -9.46
CA ALA A 68 -8.89 5.67 -8.76
C ALA A 68 -8.10 6.11 -7.52
N VAL A 69 -8.11 7.41 -7.22
CA VAL A 69 -7.65 7.91 -5.93
C VAL A 69 -8.51 7.28 -4.84
N ILE A 70 -7.89 6.81 -3.76
CA ILE A 70 -8.60 6.27 -2.58
C ILE A 70 -8.36 7.10 -1.32
N GLY A 71 -7.41 8.04 -1.37
CA GLY A 71 -6.91 8.74 -0.20
C GLY A 71 -5.54 9.37 -0.42
N HIS A 72 -4.91 9.79 0.66
CA HIS A 72 -3.55 10.33 0.68
C HIS A 72 -2.73 9.74 1.83
N VAL A 73 -1.40 9.67 1.66
CA VAL A 73 -0.51 9.25 2.75
C VAL A 73 -0.33 10.40 3.75
N THR A 74 -0.40 10.12 5.05
CA THR A 74 -0.31 11.14 6.11
C THR A 74 1.14 11.42 6.54
N GLU A 75 2.06 10.58 6.11
CA GLU A 75 3.51 10.69 6.27
C GLU A 75 4.22 10.20 4.99
N ALA A 76 5.53 10.44 4.89
CA ALA A 76 6.31 9.89 3.78
C ALA A 76 6.42 8.36 3.91
N VAL A 77 6.26 7.66 2.79
CA VAL A 77 6.24 6.19 2.72
C VAL A 77 7.30 5.73 1.72
N ALA A 78 8.17 4.81 2.11
CA ALA A 78 9.16 4.23 1.21
C ALA A 78 8.57 3.11 0.33
N ARG A 79 9.23 2.79 -0.78
CA ARG A 79 8.86 1.64 -1.62
C ARG A 79 8.77 0.37 -0.78
N GLY A 80 7.67 -0.37 -0.92
CA GLY A 80 7.42 -1.62 -0.22
C GLY A 80 6.92 -1.48 1.22
N GLU A 81 6.74 -0.26 1.73
CA GLU A 81 6.14 -0.06 3.05
C GLU A 81 4.63 -0.35 3.05
N HIS A 82 4.13 -0.68 4.24
CA HIS A 82 2.74 -1.03 4.48
C HIS A 82 1.86 0.23 4.44
N LEU A 83 0.86 0.25 3.56
CA LEU A 83 -0.16 1.30 3.46
C LEU A 83 -1.46 0.87 4.16
N HIS A 84 -1.78 1.49 5.28
CA HIS A 84 -2.97 1.20 6.08
C HIS A 84 -3.45 2.42 6.85
N THR A 85 -4.50 2.30 7.66
CA THR A 85 -5.14 3.41 8.37
C THR A 85 -4.20 4.24 9.26
N HIS A 86 -3.01 3.74 9.63
CA HIS A 86 -2.02 4.50 10.39
C HIS A 86 -1.27 5.54 9.56
N ASN A 87 -1.15 5.35 8.25
CA ASN A 87 -0.37 6.21 7.34
C ASN A 87 -1.08 6.54 6.03
N LEU A 88 -2.35 6.17 5.89
CA LEU A 88 -3.20 6.45 4.75
C LEU A 88 -4.61 6.81 5.23
N GLU A 89 -5.05 7.99 4.82
CA GLU A 89 -6.37 8.53 5.11
C GLU A 89 -7.22 8.57 3.83
N SER A 90 -8.51 8.24 3.95
CA SER A 90 -9.48 8.24 2.85
C SER A 90 -9.99 9.66 2.58
N ASP A 91 -9.96 10.09 1.31
CA ASP A 91 -10.43 11.42 0.90
C ASP A 91 -11.96 11.49 0.67
N TYR A 92 -12.66 10.35 0.70
CA TYR A 92 -14.08 10.25 0.32
C TYR A 92 -15.02 10.14 1.51
N LEU A 93 -14.62 9.35 2.50
CA LEU A 93 -15.40 9.02 3.68
C LEU A 93 -14.47 8.85 4.88
N PRO A 94 -14.88 9.30 6.08
CA PRO A 94 -14.11 9.07 7.30
C PRO A 94 -13.97 7.58 7.59
N THR A 95 -12.80 7.20 8.12
CA THR A 95 -12.50 5.80 8.46
C THR A 95 -13.32 5.38 9.67
N TYR A 96 -13.92 4.20 9.60
CA TYR A 96 -14.73 3.62 10.67
C TYR A 96 -14.10 2.30 11.12
N THR A 97 -13.80 2.17 12.42
CA THR A 97 -13.19 0.96 12.99
C THR A 97 -14.21 0.10 13.71
N HIS A 98 -14.16 -1.22 13.50
CA HIS A 98 -15.05 -2.17 14.17
C HIS A 98 -14.68 -2.44 15.64
N ASP A 99 -13.41 -2.27 16.02
CA ASP A 99 -12.89 -2.72 17.32
C ASP A 99 -13.04 -1.72 18.48
N ALA A 100 -13.49 -0.48 18.21
CA ALA A 100 -13.73 0.54 19.22
C ALA A 100 -15.05 1.27 18.97
N GLY A 101 -16.09 0.91 19.73
CA GLY A 101 -17.17 1.82 20.10
C GLY A 101 -18.06 2.42 19.00
N HIS A 102 -17.97 1.97 17.74
CA HIS A 102 -18.66 2.60 16.60
C HIS A 102 -18.25 4.08 16.38
N GLU A 103 -16.98 4.42 16.59
CA GLU A 103 -16.51 5.79 16.44
C GLU A 103 -15.87 6.03 15.06
N PHE A 104 -16.15 7.20 14.49
CA PHE A 104 -15.44 7.70 13.31
C PHE A 104 -14.08 8.24 13.73
N VAL A 105 -13.03 7.89 12.99
CA VAL A 105 -11.72 8.51 13.16
C VAL A 105 -11.82 9.95 12.65
N HIS A 106 -11.74 10.92 13.56
CA HIS A 106 -11.66 12.33 13.25
C HIS A 106 -10.18 12.71 13.06
N HIS A 107 -9.87 13.23 11.88
CA HIS A 107 -8.55 13.74 11.50
C HIS A 107 -8.45 15.25 11.76
#